data_AF-A0A7S4K0J7-F1
#
_entry.id   AF-A0A7S4K0J7-F1
#
_cell.length_a   1.000
_cell.length_b   1.000
_cell.length_c   1.000
_cell.angle_alpha   90.00
_cell.angle_beta   90.00
_cell.angle_gamma   90.00
#
_symmetry.space_group_name_H-M   'P 1'
#
loop_
_entity.id
_entity.type
_entity.pdbx_description
1 polymer ?
#
loop_
_entity_poly.entity_id
_entity_poly.type
_entity_poly.pdbx_seq_one_letter_code
_entity_poly.pdbx_strand_id
1 'polypeptide(L)'
;KKVYFKKILSCHPDKGGDQAVFRDVQSSFEVLRNMFSTGNFSSFTTAVQEEDKYDEVGAYTPSYDYYTEAAAEPVPGYRVEPAKTGRSKCNRKGCWEKNIEKGELRIGVILMATGTYTRWQHLACWRVPSVIWKGLPDPITCKDQTKFLRALQIMNEVTLSGFSDLPPDQKSLFISHIMDKSNWAALRNTKTIPPWSKPLATVPPPTHQTTSAQSPKQPSYLQPQTSPQQPQAVPRQPQAVPQQPQAQVQPKTTKSAKTPKEKKPKTKTTKTTKTNKNNSLTASATTQLAVHKGNKTSKKEKTVSVPYPLLGKTCVLTGVFPELGGGAGLDLGKARVRALLEKNGARVTSAVSGRTDYLIVGQSPGFSKVTKARNSSRCRLISFKELQAVLKGEKSLDDAKPVLIRSFSDGYRGNSLAYSASAVDYNLAAGFTQFLE
;
A
#
# COMPACT_ATOMS: atom_id res chain seq x y z
N LYS A 1 -4.68 -3.12 -27.92
CA LYS A 1 -4.14 -3.17 -26.52
C LYS A 1 -2.61 -3.30 -26.44
N LYS A 2 -1.96 -4.37 -26.96
CA LYS A 2 -0.48 -4.52 -26.88
C LYS A 2 0.30 -3.39 -27.57
N VAL A 3 -0.15 -2.96 -28.76
CA VAL A 3 0.44 -1.86 -29.53
C VAL A 3 0.40 -0.54 -28.76
N TYR A 4 -0.76 -0.22 -28.17
CA TYR A 4 -0.93 0.93 -27.28
C TYR A 4 0.08 0.94 -26.14
N PHE A 5 0.19 -0.15 -25.37
CA PHE A 5 1.14 -0.21 -24.25
C PHE A 5 2.59 -0.06 -24.70
N LYS A 6 2.96 -0.63 -25.86
CA LYS A 6 4.30 -0.45 -26.43
C LYS A 6 4.55 1.01 -26.79
N LYS A 7 3.58 1.67 -27.44
CA LYS A 7 3.68 3.08 -27.86
C LYS A 7 3.73 4.03 -26.66
N ILE A 8 2.83 3.86 -25.68
CA ILE A 8 2.83 4.67 -24.46
C ILE A 8 4.14 4.56 -23.69
N LEU A 9 4.68 3.35 -23.55
CA LEU A 9 5.96 3.17 -22.84
C LEU A 9 7.13 3.84 -23.57
N SER A 10 7.03 4.03 -24.89
CA SER A 10 8.06 4.72 -25.68
C SER A 10 7.90 6.24 -25.70
N CYS A 11 6.67 6.78 -25.63
CA CYS A 11 6.44 8.22 -25.61
C CYS A 11 6.25 8.81 -24.20
N HIS A 12 6.28 8.00 -23.14
CA HIS A 12 6.07 8.49 -21.78
C HIS A 12 7.13 9.55 -21.36
N PRO A 13 6.74 10.70 -20.81
CA PRO A 13 7.65 11.77 -20.39
C PRO A 13 8.75 11.31 -19.42
N ASP A 14 8.38 10.51 -18.42
CA ASP A 14 9.34 9.93 -17.44
C ASP A 14 10.42 9.04 -18.07
N LYS A 15 10.22 8.60 -19.33
CA LYS A 15 11.18 7.79 -20.09
C LYS A 15 11.88 8.59 -21.20
N GLY A 16 11.78 9.92 -21.16
CA GLY A 16 12.35 10.82 -22.15
C GLY A 16 11.54 10.91 -23.45
N GLY A 17 10.28 10.49 -23.45
CA GLY A 17 9.39 10.63 -24.59
C GLY A 17 8.72 12.00 -24.68
N ASP A 18 8.27 12.36 -25.87
CA ASP A 18 7.57 13.62 -26.12
C ASP A 18 6.16 13.61 -25.48
N GLN A 19 5.91 14.59 -24.62
CA GLN A 19 4.65 14.77 -23.91
C GLN A 19 3.47 15.02 -24.84
N ALA A 20 3.65 15.70 -25.98
CA ALA A 20 2.58 15.92 -26.94
C ALA A 20 2.14 14.60 -27.58
N VAL A 21 3.12 13.80 -28.04
CA VAL A 21 2.87 12.47 -28.62
C VAL A 21 2.26 11.51 -27.59
N PHE A 22 2.66 11.61 -26.32
CA PHE A 22 2.03 10.84 -25.25
C PHE A 22 0.53 11.19 -25.09
N ARG A 23 0.19 12.49 -25.12
CA ARG A 23 -1.18 12.97 -25.02
C ARG A 23 -2.05 12.48 -26.17
N ASP A 24 -1.56 12.51 -27.40
CA ASP A 24 -2.30 12.05 -28.57
C ASP A 24 -2.57 10.55 -28.54
N VAL A 25 -1.56 9.75 -28.16
CA VAL A 25 -1.67 8.29 -28.06
C VAL A 25 -2.63 7.88 -26.95
N GLN A 26 -2.60 8.56 -25.81
CA GLN A 26 -3.53 8.33 -24.70
C GLN A 26 -4.97 8.66 -25.10
N SER A 27 -5.18 9.84 -25.71
CA SER A 27 -6.50 10.31 -26.14
C SER A 27 -7.12 9.36 -27.17
N SER A 28 -6.34 8.94 -28.16
CA SER A 28 -6.76 7.97 -29.19
C SER A 28 -7.19 6.63 -28.60
N PHE A 29 -6.52 6.17 -27.53
CA PHE A 29 -6.85 4.90 -26.90
C PHE A 29 -8.13 4.95 -26.05
N GLU A 30 -8.38 6.06 -25.36
CA GLU A 30 -9.61 6.21 -24.59
C GLU A 30 -10.85 6.26 -25.51
N VAL A 31 -10.73 6.85 -26.70
CA VAL A 31 -11.78 6.77 -27.74
C VAL A 31 -12.07 5.31 -28.11
N LEU A 32 -11.03 4.54 -28.45
CA LEU A 32 -11.17 3.12 -28.78
C LEU A 32 -11.74 2.31 -27.60
N ARG A 33 -11.35 2.64 -26.37
CA ARG A 33 -11.86 1.96 -25.18
C ARG A 33 -13.33 2.26 -24.94
N ASN A 34 -13.77 3.48 -25.21
CA ASN A 34 -15.17 3.87 -25.11
C ASN A 34 -16.01 3.11 -26.14
N MET A 35 -15.60 3.12 -27.42
CA MET A 35 -16.26 2.37 -28.49
C MET A 35 -16.36 0.85 -28.20
N PHE A 36 -15.33 0.27 -27.60
CA PHE A 36 -15.38 -1.13 -27.14
C PHE A 36 -16.41 -1.32 -26.02
N SER A 37 -16.52 -0.36 -25.10
CA SER A 37 -17.39 -0.45 -23.92
C SER A 37 -18.86 -0.18 -24.26
N THR A 38 -19.14 0.63 -25.28
CA THR A 38 -20.50 0.84 -25.83
C THR A 38 -20.97 -0.30 -26.72
N GLY A 39 -20.08 -1.26 -27.03
CA GLY A 39 -20.40 -2.41 -27.88
C GLY A 39 -20.32 -2.12 -29.38
N ASN A 40 -19.75 -0.97 -29.80
CA ASN A 40 -19.56 -0.64 -31.22
C ASN A 40 -18.65 -1.66 -31.92
N PHE A 41 -17.72 -2.29 -31.20
CA PHE A 41 -16.98 -3.44 -31.71
C PHE A 41 -16.66 -4.46 -30.61
N SER A 42 -16.74 -5.74 -30.96
CA SER A 42 -16.51 -6.88 -30.05
C SER A 42 -15.04 -7.20 -29.82
N SER A 43 -14.11 -6.60 -30.59
CA SER A 43 -12.67 -6.76 -30.44
C SER A 43 -11.89 -5.56 -31.00
N PHE A 44 -10.82 -5.17 -30.32
CA PHE A 44 -9.86 -4.14 -30.75
C PHE A 44 -9.07 -4.48 -32.03
N THR A 45 -9.36 -5.61 -32.67
CA THR A 45 -8.72 -6.05 -33.92
C THR A 45 -9.50 -5.63 -35.17
N THR A 46 -10.76 -5.20 -35.04
CA THR A 46 -11.65 -4.98 -36.18
C THR A 46 -11.75 -3.52 -36.62
N ALA A 47 -11.20 -2.56 -35.85
CA ALA A 47 -11.26 -1.14 -36.18
C ALA A 47 -9.91 -0.65 -36.76
N VAL A 48 -9.62 -0.97 -38.04
CA VAL A 48 -8.55 -0.32 -38.83
C VAL A 48 -9.07 0.10 -40.22
N GLN A 49 -10.36 -0.08 -40.51
CA GLN A 49 -10.94 0.34 -41.78
C GLN A 49 -12.24 1.07 -41.48
N GLU A 50 -12.14 2.39 -41.30
CA GLU A 50 -13.12 3.40 -41.73
C GLU A 50 -12.72 4.73 -41.08
N GLU A 51 -12.27 5.64 -41.93
CA GLU A 51 -12.04 7.04 -41.61
C GLU A 51 -13.40 7.73 -41.55
N ASP A 52 -14.13 7.64 -40.43
CA ASP A 52 -15.37 8.39 -40.29
C ASP A 52 -15.56 9.08 -38.94
N LYS A 53 -16.08 10.31 -39.11
CA LYS A 53 -16.35 11.42 -38.18
C LYS A 53 -16.46 11.11 -36.69
N TYR A 54 -15.67 11.88 -35.94
CA TYR A 54 -15.73 12.05 -34.50
C TYR A 54 -16.99 12.83 -34.09
N ASP A 55 -17.94 12.15 -33.45
CA ASP A 55 -18.93 12.82 -32.60
C ASP A 55 -18.54 12.66 -31.12
N GLU A 56 -18.53 13.81 -30.45
CA GLU A 56 -18.05 14.08 -29.10
C GLU A 56 -19.00 13.50 -28.05
N VAL A 57 -18.71 12.28 -27.54
CA VAL A 57 -19.53 11.65 -26.48
C VAL A 57 -18.69 11.22 -25.27
N GLY A 58 -18.41 12.20 -24.40
CA GLY A 58 -18.91 12.19 -23.01
C GLY A 58 -18.27 11.32 -21.92
N ALA A 59 -17.06 10.79 -22.06
CA ALA A 59 -16.32 10.27 -20.90
C ALA A 59 -15.45 11.39 -20.30
N TYR A 60 -15.94 12.05 -19.23
CA TYR A 60 -15.20 13.09 -18.49
C TYR A 60 -13.96 12.49 -17.83
N THR A 61 -12.92 12.28 -18.63
CA THR A 61 -11.56 12.08 -18.14
C THR A 61 -11.04 13.48 -17.87
N PRO A 62 -10.76 13.83 -16.60
CA PRO A 62 -10.23 15.15 -16.31
C PRO A 62 -8.98 15.40 -17.15
N SER A 63 -8.89 16.60 -17.71
CA SER A 63 -7.75 16.99 -18.54
C SER A 63 -6.44 16.87 -17.76
N TYR A 64 -5.31 16.85 -18.45
CA TYR A 64 -4.02 16.92 -17.77
C TYR A 64 -3.89 18.20 -16.93
N ASP A 65 -4.55 19.27 -17.37
CA ASP A 65 -4.61 20.54 -16.65
C ASP A 65 -5.31 20.36 -15.30
N TYR A 66 -6.37 19.56 -15.20
CA TYR A 66 -7.00 19.19 -13.92
C TYR A 66 -6.00 18.55 -12.93
N TYR A 67 -5.12 17.64 -13.38
CA TYR A 67 -4.13 17.03 -12.48
C TYR A 67 -3.01 18.00 -12.11
N THR A 68 -2.67 18.93 -13.00
CA THR A 68 -1.68 19.98 -12.76
C THR A 68 -2.22 20.98 -11.74
N GLU A 69 -3.48 21.39 -11.90
CA GLU A 69 -4.23 22.22 -10.96
C GLU A 69 -4.36 21.53 -9.61
N ALA A 70 -4.80 20.26 -9.58
CA ALA A 70 -4.91 19.47 -8.35
C ALA A 70 -3.56 19.23 -7.64
N ALA A 71 -2.45 19.18 -8.38
CA ALA A 71 -1.10 19.11 -7.80
C ALA A 71 -0.61 20.46 -7.26
N ALA A 72 -1.14 21.57 -7.78
CA ALA A 72 -0.87 22.92 -7.29
C ALA A 72 -1.72 23.27 -6.06
N GLU A 73 -2.84 22.56 -5.84
CA GLU A 73 -3.70 22.77 -4.68
C GLU A 73 -2.94 22.50 -3.36
N PRO A 74 -3.02 23.42 -2.39
CA PRO A 74 -2.34 23.28 -1.11
C PRO A 74 -2.95 22.13 -0.30
N VAL A 75 -2.20 21.06 -0.09
CA VAL A 75 -2.65 19.92 0.71
C VAL A 75 -2.57 20.26 2.20
N PRO A 76 -3.62 20.01 3.00
CA PRO A 76 -3.62 20.32 4.43
C PRO A 76 -2.45 19.66 5.17
N GLY A 77 -1.70 20.46 5.92
CA GLY A 77 -0.51 20.01 6.65
C GLY A 77 -0.79 18.97 7.73
N TYR A 78 -1.99 18.99 8.31
CA TYR A 78 -2.40 18.14 9.41
C TYR A 78 -3.64 17.32 9.06
N ARG A 79 -3.78 16.14 9.67
CA ARG A 79 -4.97 15.30 9.57
C ARG A 79 -5.36 14.79 10.94
N VAL A 80 -6.63 14.91 11.28
CA VAL A 80 -7.24 14.28 12.46
C VAL A 80 -8.13 13.13 12.01
N GLU A 81 -7.98 11.96 12.63
CA GLU A 81 -8.89 10.83 12.42
C GLU A 81 -8.86 9.87 13.62
N PRO A 82 -9.92 9.10 13.85
CA PRO A 82 -9.85 7.93 14.71
C PRO A 82 -8.90 6.89 14.13
N ALA A 83 -8.06 6.31 14.98
CA ALA A 83 -7.05 5.37 14.56
C ALA A 83 -7.68 4.09 13.99
N LYS A 84 -7.41 3.81 12.71
CA LYS A 84 -7.97 2.64 12.02
C LYS A 84 -7.53 1.30 12.62
N THR A 85 -6.34 1.27 13.22
CA THR A 85 -5.72 0.09 13.84
C THR A 85 -4.84 0.51 15.02
N GLY A 86 -4.65 -0.36 16.01
CA GLY A 86 -3.75 -0.14 17.16
C GLY A 86 -2.24 -0.24 16.86
N ARG A 87 -1.83 -0.05 15.59
CA ARG A 87 -0.44 -0.23 15.12
C ARG A 87 0.31 1.09 14.92
N SER A 88 -0.40 2.23 14.91
CA SER A 88 0.26 3.53 14.82
C SER A 88 0.99 3.83 16.11
N LYS A 89 2.22 4.33 15.97
CA LYS A 89 3.03 4.77 17.10
C LYS A 89 2.94 6.26 17.28
N CYS A 90 2.82 6.71 18.53
CA CYS A 90 2.92 8.12 18.85
C CYS A 90 4.35 8.63 18.60
N ASN A 91 4.47 9.74 17.87
CA ASN A 91 5.74 10.33 17.48
C ASN A 91 6.28 11.34 18.51
N ARG A 92 5.54 11.61 19.60
CA ARG A 92 5.98 12.51 20.67
C ARG A 92 7.08 11.83 21.48
N LYS A 93 8.24 12.50 21.60
CA LYS A 93 9.32 12.05 22.49
C LYS A 93 8.81 12.04 23.94
N GLY A 94 9.03 10.95 24.65
CA GLY A 94 8.57 10.79 26.04
C GLY A 94 7.10 10.43 26.20
N CYS A 95 6.41 10.04 25.12
CA CYS A 95 5.06 9.51 25.24
C CYS A 95 5.07 8.20 26.04
N TRP A 96 4.20 8.14 27.05
CA TRP A 96 4.06 7.02 27.97
C TRP A 96 3.40 5.81 27.31
N GLU A 97 2.51 6.04 26.35
CA GLU A 97 1.96 5.02 25.46
C GLU A 97 2.66 5.07 24.10
N LYS A 98 3.33 3.99 23.71
CA LYS A 98 4.01 4.00 22.40
C LYS A 98 3.04 3.80 21.24
N ASN A 99 1.94 3.09 21.45
CA ASN A 99 0.95 2.80 20.43
C ASN A 99 -0.33 3.59 20.71
N ILE A 100 -1.00 4.00 19.64
CA ILE A 100 -2.32 4.66 19.69
C ILE A 100 -3.37 3.59 19.46
N GLU A 101 -4.36 3.49 20.33
CA GLU A 101 -5.37 2.43 20.29
C GLU A 101 -6.33 2.58 19.11
N LYS A 102 -6.95 1.48 18.66
CA LYS A 102 -7.92 1.52 17.57
C LYS A 102 -9.15 2.32 18.00
N GLY A 103 -9.57 3.27 17.18
CA GLY A 103 -10.70 4.16 17.44
C GLY A 103 -10.33 5.45 18.18
N GLU A 104 -9.14 5.51 18.78
CA GLU A 104 -8.66 6.69 19.49
C GLU A 104 -8.29 7.82 18.51
N LEU A 105 -8.58 9.07 18.88
CA LEU A 105 -8.23 10.23 18.08
C LEU A 105 -6.72 10.40 17.97
N ARG A 106 -6.24 10.54 16.74
CA ARG A 106 -4.84 10.82 16.44
C ARG A 106 -4.66 11.90 15.39
N ILE A 107 -3.55 12.61 15.50
CA ILE A 107 -3.17 13.67 14.57
C ILE A 107 -1.93 13.25 13.79
N GLY A 108 -2.03 13.26 12.47
CA GLY A 108 -0.93 13.01 11.54
C GLY A 108 -0.42 14.30 10.92
N VAL A 109 0.84 14.28 10.50
CA VAL A 109 1.47 15.36 9.73
C VAL A 109 1.80 14.82 8.34
N ILE A 110 1.47 15.58 7.30
CA ILE A 110 1.75 15.17 5.93
C ILE A 110 3.25 15.06 5.68
N LEU A 111 3.65 13.98 5.01
CA LEU A 111 4.98 13.81 4.46
C LEU A 111 4.92 14.21 2.98
N MET A 112 5.39 15.41 2.66
CA MET A 112 5.35 16.00 1.31
C MET A 112 5.92 15.06 0.23
N ALA A 113 7.01 14.34 0.54
CA ALA A 113 7.64 13.43 -0.40
C ALA A 113 6.73 12.28 -0.88
N THR A 114 5.73 11.90 -0.10
CA THR A 114 4.83 10.78 -0.42
C THR A 114 3.36 11.17 -0.50
N GLY A 115 3.01 12.41 -0.13
CA GLY A 115 1.62 12.87 0.02
C GLY A 115 0.85 12.17 1.15
N THR A 116 1.50 11.35 1.98
CA THR A 116 0.82 10.57 3.02
C THR A 116 0.95 11.21 4.39
N TYR A 117 -0.09 11.14 5.21
CA TYR A 117 -0.01 11.52 6.63
C TYR A 117 0.76 10.49 7.45
N THR A 118 1.78 10.95 8.16
CA THR A 118 2.68 10.15 8.99
C THR A 118 2.86 10.80 10.37
N ARG A 119 3.82 10.33 11.17
CA ARG A 119 4.20 10.94 12.46
C ARG A 119 3.00 11.17 13.40
N TRP A 120 2.13 10.16 13.46
CA TRP A 120 0.93 10.16 14.27
C TRP A 120 1.22 10.50 15.74
N GLN A 121 0.34 11.26 16.37
CA GLN A 121 0.40 11.59 17.80
C GLN A 121 -0.97 11.36 18.41
N HIS A 122 -1.02 10.91 19.66
CA HIS A 122 -2.24 10.99 20.47
C HIS A 122 -2.72 12.44 20.54
N LEU A 123 -4.03 12.64 20.69
CA LEU A 123 -4.60 13.96 20.92
C LEU A 123 -3.90 14.69 22.08
N ALA A 124 -3.80 14.04 23.25
CA ALA A 124 -3.15 14.61 24.44
C ALA A 124 -1.65 14.96 24.25
N CYS A 125 -0.96 14.24 23.35
CA CYS A 125 0.45 14.47 23.05
C CYS A 125 0.67 15.58 22.03
N TRP A 126 -0.35 15.90 21.25
CA TRP A 126 -0.28 16.88 20.18
C TRP A 126 -0.33 18.29 20.76
N ARG A 127 0.59 19.14 20.30
CA ARG A 127 0.58 20.57 20.58
C ARG A 127 0.07 21.32 19.37
N VAL A 128 -1.00 22.08 19.55
CA VAL A 128 -1.71 22.80 18.48
C VAL A 128 -0.71 23.78 17.85
N PRO A 129 -0.36 23.62 16.56
CA PRO A 129 0.58 24.51 15.89
C PRO A 129 0.00 25.91 15.68
N SER A 130 0.88 26.92 15.58
CA SER A 130 0.45 28.32 15.41
C SER A 130 -0.34 28.60 14.15
N VAL A 131 -0.11 27.84 13.09
CA VAL A 131 -0.92 27.92 11.87
C VAL A 131 -2.38 27.53 12.08
N ILE A 132 -2.67 26.71 13.10
CA ILE A 132 -4.04 26.33 13.45
C ILE A 132 -4.60 27.31 14.48
N TRP A 133 -3.92 27.52 15.61
CA TRP A 133 -4.50 28.34 16.67
C TRP A 133 -4.63 29.83 16.35
N LYS A 134 -3.88 30.36 15.37
CA LYS A 134 -4.11 31.72 14.84
C LYS A 134 -5.44 31.86 14.09
N GLY A 135 -5.97 30.77 13.55
CA GLY A 135 -7.27 30.74 12.87
C GLY A 135 -8.45 30.50 13.80
N LEU A 136 -8.22 30.42 15.11
CA LEU A 136 -9.26 30.13 16.11
C LEU A 136 -9.65 31.38 16.90
N PRO A 137 -10.87 31.44 17.42
CA PRO A 137 -11.22 32.40 18.46
C PRO A 137 -10.29 32.27 19.67
N ASP A 138 -10.06 33.36 20.41
CA ASP A 138 -9.30 33.27 21.66
C ASP A 138 -10.15 32.57 22.73
N PRO A 139 -9.71 31.41 23.28
CA PRO A 139 -10.46 30.67 24.29
C PRO A 139 -10.61 31.38 25.64
N ILE A 140 -9.81 32.41 25.92
CA ILE A 140 -9.94 33.23 27.13
C ILE A 140 -11.17 34.13 27.02
N THR A 141 -11.40 34.71 25.83
CA THR A 141 -12.50 35.67 25.60
C THR A 141 -13.76 34.99 25.06
N CYS A 142 -13.60 33.87 24.35
CA CYS A 142 -14.68 33.14 23.71
C CYS A 142 -14.73 31.70 24.24
N LYS A 143 -15.77 31.39 25.03
CA LYS A 143 -16.04 30.02 25.52
C LYS A 143 -17.04 29.23 24.68
N ASP A 144 -17.59 29.85 23.63
CA ASP A 144 -18.58 29.22 22.75
C ASP A 144 -17.92 28.21 21.80
N GLN A 145 -18.16 26.91 22.05
CA GLN A 145 -17.65 25.81 21.25
C GLN A 145 -18.10 25.88 19.78
N THR A 146 -19.25 26.49 19.50
CA THR A 146 -19.81 26.57 18.13
C THR A 146 -18.93 27.43 17.23
N LYS A 147 -18.33 28.49 17.77
CA LYS A 147 -17.39 29.35 17.04
C LYS A 147 -16.09 28.60 16.71
N PHE A 148 -15.60 27.76 17.64
CA PHE A 148 -14.45 26.90 17.38
C PHE A 148 -14.76 25.81 16.36
N LEU A 149 -15.93 25.16 16.46
CA LEU A 149 -16.42 24.19 15.47
C LEU A 149 -16.43 24.81 14.07
N ARG A 150 -17.02 26.00 13.92
CA ARG A 150 -17.09 26.70 12.63
C ARG A 150 -15.70 27.06 12.10
N ALA A 151 -14.80 27.57 12.94
CA ALA A 151 -13.43 27.89 12.55
C ALA A 151 -12.66 26.63 12.08
N LEU A 152 -12.84 25.50 12.76
CA LEU A 152 -12.22 24.23 12.40
C LEU A 152 -12.81 23.64 11.11
N GLN A 153 -14.11 23.81 10.86
CA GLN A 153 -14.73 23.44 9.59
C GLN A 153 -14.15 24.24 8.42
N ILE A 154 -13.96 25.56 8.59
CA ILE A 154 -13.33 26.41 7.57
C ILE A 154 -11.88 25.97 7.30
N MET A 155 -11.16 25.52 8.34
CA MET A 155 -9.77 25.06 8.20
C MET A 155 -9.60 23.64 7.64
N ASN A 156 -10.68 22.84 7.55
CA ASN A 156 -10.67 21.41 7.22
C ASN A 156 -10.15 21.06 5.80
N GLU A 157 -9.98 22.06 4.94
CA GLU A 157 -9.46 21.87 3.58
C GLU A 157 -8.21 22.72 3.31
N VAL A 158 -7.75 23.48 4.31
CA VAL A 158 -6.63 24.41 4.15
C VAL A 158 -5.43 24.00 4.99
N THR A 159 -5.63 23.79 6.30
CA THR A 159 -4.53 23.54 7.25
C THR A 159 -4.67 22.23 8.01
N LEU A 160 -5.92 21.82 8.26
CA LEU A 160 -6.31 20.58 8.92
C LEU A 160 -7.16 19.78 7.94
N SER A 161 -7.23 18.46 8.05
CA SER A 161 -8.14 17.61 7.28
C SER A 161 -8.75 16.52 8.16
N GLY A 162 -9.90 15.99 7.74
CA GLY A 162 -10.60 14.90 8.42
C GLY A 162 -11.41 15.31 9.65
N PHE A 163 -11.43 16.59 10.03
CA PHE A 163 -12.25 17.09 11.14
C PHE A 163 -13.74 17.01 10.83
N SER A 164 -14.14 17.35 9.60
CA SER A 164 -15.54 17.27 9.16
C SER A 164 -16.10 15.84 9.22
N ASP A 165 -15.24 14.84 9.00
CA ASP A 165 -15.59 13.42 9.00
C ASP A 165 -15.68 12.81 10.41
N LEU A 166 -15.27 13.53 11.45
CA LEU A 166 -15.31 13.04 12.82
C LEU A 166 -16.77 12.90 13.31
N PRO A 167 -17.08 11.83 14.06
CA PRO A 167 -18.36 11.74 14.75
C PRO A 167 -18.48 12.83 15.85
N PRO A 168 -19.71 13.21 16.26
CA PRO A 168 -19.94 14.39 17.11
C PRO A 168 -19.22 14.35 18.48
N ASP A 169 -19.14 13.16 19.09
CA ASP A 169 -18.40 12.91 20.34
C ASP A 169 -16.90 13.23 20.18
N GLN A 170 -16.31 12.77 19.08
CA GLN A 170 -14.91 13.01 18.76
C GLN A 170 -14.64 14.47 18.38
N LYS A 171 -15.58 15.14 17.70
CA LYS A 171 -15.51 16.58 17.45
C LYS A 171 -15.45 17.36 18.76
N SER A 172 -16.31 17.02 19.72
CA SER A 172 -16.32 17.65 21.04
C SER A 172 -14.99 17.46 21.78
N LEU A 173 -14.42 16.25 21.76
CA LEU A 173 -13.11 15.97 22.37
C LEU A 173 -12.00 16.80 21.72
N PHE A 174 -11.98 16.88 20.39
CA PHE A 174 -10.99 17.65 19.66
C PHE A 174 -11.11 19.16 19.92
N ILE A 175 -12.34 19.70 19.94
CA ILE A 175 -12.61 21.11 20.26
C ILE A 175 -12.15 21.41 21.69
N SER A 176 -12.50 20.56 22.66
CA SER A 176 -12.08 20.73 24.05
C SER A 176 -10.56 20.77 24.20
N HIS A 177 -9.84 19.90 23.48
CA HIS A 177 -8.38 19.89 23.47
C HIS A 177 -7.80 21.19 22.89
N ILE A 178 -8.42 21.70 21.82
CA ILE A 178 -7.98 22.91 21.12
C ILE A 178 -8.27 24.19 21.90
N MET A 179 -9.39 24.24 22.64
CA MET A 179 -9.73 25.39 23.48
C MET A 179 -8.79 25.54 24.67
N ASP A 180 -8.11 24.47 25.09
CA ASP A 180 -7.11 24.55 26.14
C ASP A 180 -5.79 25.13 25.60
N LYS A 181 -5.49 26.38 25.98
CA LYS A 181 -4.25 27.09 25.63
C LYS A 181 -2.98 26.38 26.09
N SER A 182 -3.04 25.52 27.11
CA SER A 182 -1.89 24.72 27.55
C SER A 182 -1.44 23.71 26.50
N ASN A 183 -2.36 23.33 25.60
CA ASN A 183 -2.09 22.47 24.45
C ASN A 183 -1.51 23.23 23.26
N TRP A 184 -1.41 24.57 23.30
CA TRP A 184 -0.88 25.34 22.18
C TRP A 184 0.64 25.25 22.13
N ALA A 185 1.19 25.04 20.94
CA ALA A 185 2.61 25.16 20.71
C ALA A 185 3.01 26.64 20.80
N ALA A 186 4.13 26.91 21.46
CA ALA A 186 4.71 28.25 21.50
C ALA A 186 4.91 28.81 20.08
N LEU A 187 4.63 30.10 19.91
CA LEU A 187 4.86 30.78 18.65
C LEU A 187 6.36 30.79 18.36
N ARG A 188 6.77 30.02 17.35
CA ARG A 188 8.14 30.07 16.84
C ARG A 188 8.19 31.09 15.71
N ASN A 189 9.00 32.12 15.87
CA ASN A 189 9.37 33.06 14.81
C ASN A 189 10.34 32.36 13.84
N THR A 190 9.90 31.30 13.18
CA THR A 190 10.68 30.69 12.10
C THR A 190 10.43 31.50 10.83
N LYS A 191 11.49 32.15 10.32
CA LYS A 191 11.51 32.80 8.99
C LYS A 191 11.21 31.83 7.84
N THR A 192 11.20 30.53 8.11
CA THR A 192 10.89 29.46 7.17
C THR A 192 9.42 29.07 7.24
N ILE A 193 8.68 29.43 6.18
CA ILE A 193 7.34 28.93 5.89
C ILE A 193 7.38 27.39 5.84
N PRO A 194 6.48 26.66 6.51
CA PRO A 194 6.41 25.20 6.43
C PRO A 194 6.41 24.73 4.96
N PRO A 195 7.09 23.63 4.63
CA PRO A 195 7.24 23.19 3.24
C PRO A 195 5.90 23.00 2.50
N TRP A 196 4.85 22.61 3.22
CA TRP A 196 3.50 22.38 2.69
C TRP A 196 2.69 23.67 2.47
N SER A 197 3.09 24.79 3.05
CA SER A 197 2.45 26.10 2.84
C SER A 197 3.12 26.94 1.78
N LYS A 198 4.10 26.38 1.05
CA LYS A 198 4.66 27.00 -0.15
C LYS A 198 3.85 26.50 -1.36
N PRO A 199 3.30 27.39 -2.20
CA PRO A 199 2.80 26.99 -3.51
C PRO A 199 3.90 26.22 -4.25
N LEU A 200 3.58 25.07 -4.84
CA LEU A 200 4.52 24.41 -5.74
C LEU A 200 4.86 25.43 -6.84
N ALA A 201 6.15 25.69 -7.06
CA ALA A 201 6.60 26.62 -8.09
C ALA A 201 5.96 26.23 -9.42
N THR A 202 5.18 27.13 -9.99
CA THR A 202 4.53 26.99 -11.28
C THR A 202 5.60 26.66 -12.30
N VAL A 203 5.56 25.45 -12.86
CA VAL A 203 6.42 25.09 -13.99
C VAL A 203 6.01 26.01 -15.15
N PRO A 204 6.91 26.84 -15.71
CA PRO A 204 6.55 27.72 -16.80
C PRO A 204 6.06 26.88 -17.99
N PRO A 205 5.00 27.32 -18.70
CA PRO A 205 4.48 26.59 -19.84
C PRO A 205 5.56 26.46 -20.93
N PRO A 206 5.65 25.31 -21.63
CA PRO A 206 6.63 25.13 -22.69
C PRO A 206 6.36 26.11 -23.82
N THR A 207 7.33 26.98 -24.09
CA THR A 207 7.33 27.90 -25.22
C THR A 207 7.39 27.09 -26.51
N HIS A 208 6.28 27.01 -27.25
CA HIS A 208 6.26 26.43 -28.59
C HIS A 208 7.10 27.33 -29.52
N GLN A 209 8.33 26.92 -29.82
CA GLN A 209 9.09 27.49 -30.93
C GLN A 209 8.68 26.75 -32.21
N THR A 210 7.97 27.47 -33.07
CA THR A 210 7.67 27.07 -34.45
C THR A 210 8.97 27.06 -35.25
N THR A 211 9.51 25.88 -35.54
CA THR A 211 10.62 25.72 -36.48
C THR A 211 10.07 25.53 -37.90
N SER A 212 10.32 26.54 -38.74
CA SER A 212 10.15 26.49 -40.19
C SER A 212 11.15 25.53 -40.84
N ALA A 213 10.65 24.79 -41.83
CA ALA A 213 11.35 23.76 -42.60
C ALA A 213 12.62 24.23 -43.34
N GLN A 214 13.66 23.40 -43.32
CA GLN A 214 14.68 23.34 -44.38
C GLN A 214 15.11 21.90 -44.69
N SER A 215 15.26 21.67 -45.99
CA SER A 215 15.48 20.42 -46.74
C SER A 215 16.85 19.74 -46.53
N PRO A 216 17.01 18.46 -46.97
CA PRO A 216 18.12 17.60 -46.62
C PRO A 216 19.31 17.74 -47.59
N LYS A 217 20.54 17.63 -47.07
CA LYS A 217 21.74 17.29 -47.84
C LYS A 217 22.41 16.03 -47.28
N GLN A 218 22.80 15.19 -48.22
CA GLN A 218 23.35 13.84 -48.08
C GLN A 218 24.87 13.83 -47.76
N PRO A 219 25.50 12.64 -47.56
CA PRO A 219 26.53 12.42 -46.56
C PRO A 219 27.97 12.49 -47.08
N SER A 220 28.92 12.65 -46.16
CA SER A 220 30.36 12.51 -46.39
C SER A 220 30.96 11.51 -45.39
N TYR A 221 31.76 10.61 -45.94
CA TYR A 221 32.39 9.44 -45.35
C TYR A 221 33.80 9.74 -44.76
N LEU A 222 34.21 8.88 -43.81
CA LEU A 222 35.58 8.49 -43.42
C LEU A 222 36.42 9.47 -42.55
N GLN A 223 36.74 9.08 -41.31
CA GLN A 223 37.94 8.28 -40.99
C GLN A 223 38.03 7.91 -39.49
N PRO A 224 38.87 6.90 -39.12
CA PRO A 224 38.84 6.19 -37.84
C PRO A 224 39.82 6.76 -36.81
N GLN A 225 39.44 6.75 -35.53
CA GLN A 225 40.38 6.98 -34.43
C GLN A 225 40.51 5.77 -33.49
N THR A 226 41.76 5.34 -33.43
CA THR A 226 42.49 4.52 -32.46
C THR A 226 41.96 4.49 -31.01
N SER A 227 41.92 3.28 -30.44
CA SER A 227 41.94 2.99 -28.99
C SER A 227 43.38 2.64 -28.54
N PRO A 228 43.67 2.35 -27.26
CA PRO A 228 43.27 2.96 -25.99
C PRO A 228 44.49 3.31 -25.10
N GLN A 229 44.35 4.22 -24.13
CA GLN A 229 45.33 4.36 -23.03
C GLN A 229 44.71 3.97 -21.68
N GLN A 230 45.33 2.98 -21.05
CA GLN A 230 45.12 2.56 -19.66
C GLN A 230 45.60 3.64 -18.67
N PRO A 231 44.88 3.88 -17.58
CA PRO A 231 45.47 4.49 -16.39
C PRO A 231 46.13 3.44 -15.49
N GLN A 232 47.41 3.66 -15.20
CA GLN A 232 48.24 2.87 -14.28
C GLN A 232 47.77 3.03 -12.82
N ALA A 233 47.81 1.91 -12.10
CA ALA A 233 47.52 1.82 -10.68
C ALA A 233 48.67 2.40 -9.84
N VAL A 234 48.33 3.29 -8.90
CA VAL A 234 49.26 3.78 -7.86
C VAL A 234 49.10 2.91 -6.60
N PRO A 235 50.18 2.35 -6.02
CA PRO A 235 50.10 1.53 -4.82
C PRO A 235 49.88 2.39 -3.56
N ARG A 236 48.79 2.13 -2.83
CA ARG A 236 48.56 2.69 -1.49
C ARG A 236 49.27 1.85 -0.43
N GLN A 237 50.12 2.49 0.36
CA GLN A 237 50.71 1.95 1.58
C GLN A 237 49.67 1.78 2.71
N PRO A 238 49.87 0.84 3.65
CA PRO A 238 48.93 0.58 4.74
C PRO A 238 49.00 1.68 5.82
N GLN A 239 47.86 2.26 6.17
CA GLN A 239 47.73 3.12 7.34
C GLN A 239 47.48 2.28 8.61
N ALA A 240 48.19 2.67 9.67
CA ALA A 240 48.25 2.04 10.96
C ALA A 240 46.92 2.07 11.73
N VAL A 241 46.70 1.00 12.50
CA VAL A 241 45.57 0.74 13.39
C VAL A 241 45.66 1.64 14.64
N PRO A 242 44.63 2.46 14.96
CA PRO A 242 44.54 3.10 16.27
C PRO A 242 44.05 2.10 17.32
N GLN A 243 44.88 1.92 18.35
CA GLN A 243 44.63 1.06 19.51
C GLN A 243 43.52 1.63 20.41
N GLN A 244 42.68 0.72 20.92
CA GLN A 244 41.66 0.98 21.93
C GLN A 244 42.29 1.39 23.28
N PRO A 245 41.74 2.37 24.01
CA PRO A 245 42.09 2.59 25.40
C PRO A 245 41.49 1.49 26.29
N GLN A 246 42.37 0.81 27.03
CA GLN A 246 42.05 -0.19 28.04
C GLN A 246 41.32 0.45 29.23
N ALA A 247 40.19 -0.13 29.62
CA ALA A 247 39.47 0.21 30.83
C ALA A 247 40.20 -0.36 32.06
N GLN A 248 40.63 0.53 32.95
CA GLN A 248 41.19 0.19 34.26
C GLN A 248 40.07 -0.24 35.22
N VAL A 249 40.24 -1.44 35.77
CA VAL A 249 39.55 -1.99 36.92
C VAL A 249 40.27 -1.50 38.19
N GLN A 250 39.55 -1.00 39.21
CA GLN A 250 39.70 -1.22 40.68
C GLN A 250 38.64 -0.34 41.42
N PRO A 251 38.38 -0.48 42.74
CA PRO A 251 37.89 -1.65 43.46
C PRO A 251 36.64 -1.34 44.34
N LYS A 252 36.10 -2.40 44.94
CA LYS A 252 34.96 -2.43 45.88
C LYS A 252 35.20 -1.58 47.14
N THR A 253 34.17 -0.85 47.59
CA THR A 253 33.99 -0.46 48.99
C THR A 253 32.55 -0.73 49.47
N THR A 254 32.47 -0.94 50.78
CA THR A 254 31.48 -1.67 51.55
C THR A 254 30.39 -0.79 52.19
N LYS A 255 29.22 -1.41 52.41
CA LYS A 255 28.29 -1.31 53.56
C LYS A 255 27.94 0.06 54.16
N SER A 256 26.63 0.38 54.15
CA SER A 256 25.81 0.72 55.35
C SER A 256 24.35 0.91 54.93
N ALA A 257 23.44 0.02 55.33
CA ALA A 257 22.63 0.10 56.55
C ALA A 257 21.51 1.16 56.49
N LYS A 258 20.26 0.71 56.29
CA LYS A 258 19.09 1.21 57.03
C LYS A 258 17.88 0.28 56.89
N THR A 259 17.19 0.21 58.02
CA THR A 259 16.19 -0.77 58.49
C THR A 259 14.76 -0.25 58.16
N PRO A 260 13.65 -0.74 58.76
CA PRO A 260 12.69 -1.60 58.07
C PRO A 260 11.24 -1.06 57.99
N LYS A 261 10.37 -1.86 57.35
CA LYS A 261 8.89 -1.96 57.51
C LYS A 261 8.05 -0.77 57.03
N GLU A 262 7.19 -1.05 56.04
CA GLU A 262 5.75 -0.95 56.29
C GLU A 262 4.95 -1.94 55.43
N LYS A 263 4.15 -2.77 56.11
CA LYS A 263 3.13 -3.67 55.55
C LYS A 263 1.79 -2.99 55.74
N LYS A 264 0.90 -3.03 54.73
CA LYS A 264 -0.57 -3.18 54.83
C LYS A 264 -1.21 -3.04 53.42
N PRO A 265 -2.46 -3.49 53.20
CA PRO A 265 -3.04 -4.76 53.60
C PRO A 265 -3.65 -5.53 52.40
N LYS A 266 -3.85 -6.83 52.61
CA LYS A 266 -4.70 -7.71 51.80
C LYS A 266 -6.17 -7.33 52.02
N THR A 267 -6.93 -7.15 50.95
CA THR A 267 -8.40 -7.15 51.01
C THR A 267 -8.92 -8.50 50.53
N LYS A 268 -9.64 -9.17 51.44
CA LYS A 268 -10.38 -10.42 51.21
C LYS A 268 -11.70 -10.12 50.49
N THR A 269 -11.96 -10.94 49.48
CA THR A 269 -13.18 -11.73 49.26
C THR A 269 -14.55 -11.06 49.45
N THR A 270 -15.33 -11.00 48.37
CA THR A 270 -16.75 -11.34 48.44
C THR A 270 -17.10 -12.25 47.26
N LYS A 271 -17.41 -13.50 47.62
CA LYS A 271 -18.12 -14.46 46.78
C LYS A 271 -19.58 -14.02 46.72
N THR A 272 -20.17 -14.03 45.53
CA THR A 272 -21.61 -14.23 45.37
C THR A 272 -21.81 -15.30 44.31
N THR A 273 -22.18 -16.48 44.79
CA THR A 273 -22.68 -17.62 44.03
C THR A 273 -24.20 -17.49 43.88
N LYS A 274 -24.77 -18.23 42.90
CA LYS A 274 -26.21 -18.54 42.65
C LYS A 274 -26.88 -17.61 41.61
N THR A 275 -27.55 -18.05 40.54
CA THR A 275 -28.04 -19.36 40.08
C THR A 275 -28.49 -19.26 38.60
N ASN A 276 -28.01 -20.16 37.75
CA ASN A 276 -28.74 -21.04 36.81
C ASN A 276 -29.89 -20.49 35.92
N LYS A 277 -29.76 -20.66 34.58
CA LYS A 277 -30.67 -21.47 33.73
C LYS A 277 -30.21 -21.50 32.25
N ASN A 278 -29.84 -22.71 31.83
CA ASN A 278 -30.25 -23.42 30.61
C ASN A 278 -30.40 -22.63 29.30
N ASN A 279 -29.57 -22.92 28.29
CA ASN A 279 -29.95 -23.86 27.24
C ASN A 279 -28.76 -24.21 26.33
N SER A 280 -28.37 -25.48 26.41
CA SER A 280 -27.51 -26.14 25.43
C SER A 280 -28.44 -26.86 24.46
N LEU A 281 -28.38 -26.54 23.18
CA LEU A 281 -28.89 -27.43 22.13
C LEU A 281 -27.71 -27.83 21.25
N THR A 282 -27.15 -28.96 21.66
CA THR A 282 -26.36 -29.88 20.87
C THR A 282 -27.25 -30.50 19.79
N ALA A 283 -26.85 -30.37 18.53
CA ALA A 283 -27.33 -31.23 17.45
C ALA A 283 -26.12 -31.93 16.84
N SER A 284 -25.78 -33.08 17.43
CA SER A 284 -24.95 -34.10 16.81
C SER A 284 -25.83 -34.89 15.84
N ALA A 285 -25.56 -34.78 14.54
CA ALA A 285 -26.16 -35.67 13.55
C ALA A 285 -25.11 -36.71 13.15
N THR A 286 -25.31 -37.91 13.68
CA THR A 286 -24.56 -39.14 13.43
C THR A 286 -24.83 -39.66 12.01
N THR A 287 -23.73 -39.98 11.34
CA THR A 287 -23.62 -40.74 10.09
C THR A 287 -24.31 -42.11 10.19
N GLN A 288 -25.16 -42.46 9.23
CA GLN A 288 -25.46 -43.86 8.92
C GLN A 288 -25.13 -44.15 7.46
N LEU A 289 -24.24 -45.12 7.29
CA LEU A 289 -23.88 -45.76 6.02
C LEU A 289 -25.02 -46.67 5.59
N ALA A 290 -25.47 -46.54 4.33
CA ALA A 290 -26.20 -47.58 3.63
C ALA A 290 -25.42 -47.96 2.37
N VAL A 291 -24.99 -49.21 2.35
CA VAL A 291 -24.36 -49.93 1.24
C VAL A 291 -25.41 -50.19 0.17
N HIS A 292 -25.19 -49.77 -1.08
CA HIS A 292 -25.85 -50.34 -2.26
C HIS A 292 -24.83 -50.56 -3.38
N LYS A 293 -24.76 -51.81 -3.85
CA LYS A 293 -23.95 -52.26 -4.98
C LYS A 293 -24.64 -51.92 -6.31
N GLY A 294 -23.86 -51.37 -7.24
CA GLY A 294 -23.90 -51.67 -8.67
C GLY A 294 -25.02 -51.07 -9.52
N ASN A 295 -24.67 -50.07 -10.35
CA ASN A 295 -24.61 -50.31 -11.81
C ASN A 295 -23.84 -49.20 -12.55
N LYS A 296 -23.02 -49.62 -13.52
CA LYS A 296 -22.25 -48.77 -14.43
C LYS A 296 -23.16 -48.25 -15.55
N THR A 297 -23.27 -46.93 -15.68
CA THR A 297 -23.38 -46.25 -16.98
C THR A 297 -22.79 -44.86 -16.87
N SER A 298 -21.75 -44.61 -17.64
CA SER A 298 -20.99 -43.36 -17.77
C SER A 298 -21.87 -42.20 -18.21
N LYS A 299 -22.18 -41.31 -17.28
CA LYS A 299 -22.79 -40.00 -17.54
C LYS A 299 -21.96 -38.95 -16.83
N LYS A 300 -21.45 -37.98 -17.61
CA LYS A 300 -20.62 -36.84 -17.19
C LYS A 300 -21.15 -36.26 -15.87
N GLU A 301 -20.42 -36.53 -14.80
CA GLU A 301 -20.80 -36.20 -13.43
C GLU A 301 -20.78 -34.66 -13.28
N LYS A 302 -21.95 -34.05 -13.13
CA LYS A 302 -22.05 -32.65 -12.70
C LYS A 302 -21.59 -32.62 -11.25
N THR A 303 -20.37 -32.12 -11.04
CA THR A 303 -19.80 -31.84 -9.73
C THR A 303 -20.79 -30.98 -8.93
N VAL A 304 -21.35 -31.56 -7.86
CA VAL A 304 -22.15 -30.86 -6.87
C VAL A 304 -21.24 -29.79 -6.25
N SER A 305 -21.55 -28.51 -6.48
CA SER A 305 -20.74 -27.39 -6.00
C SER A 305 -20.72 -27.41 -4.48
N VAL A 306 -19.58 -27.80 -3.90
CA VAL A 306 -19.35 -27.63 -2.47
C VAL A 306 -19.44 -26.12 -2.19
N PRO A 307 -20.31 -25.65 -1.28
CA PRO A 307 -20.62 -24.22 -1.14
C PRO A 307 -19.41 -23.35 -0.74
N TYR A 308 -18.27 -23.96 -0.40
CA TYR A 308 -17.03 -23.30 -0.03
C TYR A 308 -15.82 -24.12 -0.48
N PRO A 309 -15.36 -23.99 -1.74
CA PRO A 309 -14.26 -24.80 -2.29
C PRO A 309 -12.92 -24.60 -1.56
N LEU A 310 -12.79 -23.55 -0.74
CA LEU A 310 -11.58 -23.23 -0.01
C LEU A 310 -11.73 -23.39 1.52
N LEU A 311 -12.79 -24.06 1.98
CA LEU A 311 -13.05 -24.22 3.40
C LEU A 311 -11.86 -24.85 4.15
N GLY A 312 -11.40 -24.17 5.19
CA GLY A 312 -10.30 -24.64 6.04
C GLY A 312 -8.90 -24.49 5.42
N LYS A 313 -8.80 -23.95 4.20
CA LYS A 313 -7.51 -23.70 3.53
C LYS A 313 -6.92 -22.37 3.99
N THR A 314 -5.61 -22.31 4.19
CA THR A 314 -4.86 -21.09 4.51
C THR A 314 -4.16 -20.57 3.27
N CYS A 315 -4.45 -19.33 2.88
CA CYS A 315 -3.93 -18.68 1.69
C CYS A 315 -3.05 -17.47 2.03
N VAL A 316 -2.02 -17.23 1.23
CA VAL A 316 -1.19 -16.02 1.27
C VAL A 316 -1.22 -15.36 -0.10
N LEU A 317 -1.22 -14.03 -0.14
CA LEU A 317 -1.21 -13.24 -1.38
C LEU A 317 0.18 -12.66 -1.63
N THR A 318 0.63 -12.66 -2.89
CA THR A 318 1.87 -11.99 -3.31
C THR A 318 1.70 -11.35 -4.69
N GLY A 319 2.36 -10.21 -4.93
CA GLY A 319 2.22 -9.44 -6.16
C GLY A 319 1.01 -8.49 -6.19
N VAL A 320 0.73 -7.93 -7.36
CA VAL A 320 -0.42 -7.06 -7.63
C VAL A 320 -1.46 -7.77 -8.50
N PHE A 321 -2.73 -7.40 -8.36
CA PHE A 321 -3.87 -8.06 -9.03
C PHE A 321 -4.68 -7.03 -9.84
N PRO A 322 -4.12 -6.51 -10.96
CA PRO A 322 -4.78 -5.47 -11.75
C PRO A 322 -6.09 -5.95 -12.40
N GLU A 323 -6.23 -7.26 -12.65
CA GLU A 323 -7.43 -7.86 -13.24
C GLU A 323 -8.70 -7.71 -12.40
N LEU A 324 -8.56 -7.44 -11.09
CA LEU A 324 -9.70 -7.17 -10.22
C LEU A 324 -10.06 -5.69 -10.11
N GLY A 325 -9.35 -4.79 -10.81
CA GLY A 325 -9.71 -3.40 -11.03
C GLY A 325 -9.66 -2.47 -9.80
N GLY A 326 -9.54 -1.17 -10.10
CA GLY A 326 -9.91 -0.05 -9.21
C GLY A 326 -8.73 0.76 -8.64
N GLY A 327 -8.48 1.95 -9.20
CA GLY A 327 -7.81 3.05 -8.50
C GLY A 327 -6.28 2.96 -8.31
N ALA A 328 -5.71 4.11 -7.92
CA ALA A 328 -4.32 4.24 -7.52
C ALA A 328 -4.11 3.63 -6.12
N GLY A 329 -3.51 2.44 -6.06
CA GLY A 329 -3.17 1.81 -4.77
C GLY A 329 -2.72 0.35 -4.90
N LEU A 330 -1.52 0.04 -4.39
CA LEU A 330 -0.91 -1.31 -4.36
C LEU A 330 -1.73 -2.39 -3.63
N ASP A 331 -2.74 -1.97 -2.86
CA ASP A 331 -3.50 -2.84 -1.95
C ASP A 331 -4.94 -3.10 -2.37
N LEU A 332 -5.54 -2.34 -3.30
CA LEU A 332 -6.96 -2.51 -3.62
C LEU A 332 -7.24 -3.88 -4.26
N GLY A 333 -6.42 -4.29 -5.22
CA GLY A 333 -6.52 -5.62 -5.84
C GLY A 333 -6.37 -6.74 -4.81
N LYS A 334 -5.41 -6.64 -3.89
CA LYS A 334 -5.21 -7.62 -2.82
C LYS A 334 -6.40 -7.70 -1.87
N ALA A 335 -6.99 -6.56 -1.52
CA ALA A 335 -8.18 -6.51 -0.67
C ALA A 335 -9.36 -7.24 -1.32
N ARG A 336 -9.54 -7.10 -2.63
CA ARG A 336 -10.58 -7.81 -3.39
C ARG A 336 -10.33 -9.32 -3.46
N VAL A 337 -9.09 -9.76 -3.75
CA VAL A 337 -8.74 -11.19 -3.71
C VAL A 337 -8.95 -11.75 -2.30
N ARG A 338 -8.53 -11.01 -1.26
CA ARG A 338 -8.72 -11.41 0.13
C ARG A 338 -10.20 -11.64 0.45
N ALA A 339 -11.06 -10.67 0.13
CA ALA A 339 -12.49 -10.79 0.35
C ALA A 339 -13.09 -11.99 -0.41
N LEU A 340 -12.63 -12.22 -1.65
CA LEU A 340 -13.05 -13.37 -2.45
C LEU A 340 -12.67 -14.70 -1.80
N LEU A 341 -11.45 -14.83 -1.30
CA LEU A 341 -10.97 -16.04 -0.62
C LEU A 341 -11.71 -16.29 0.70
N GLU A 342 -11.87 -15.24 1.52
CA GLU A 342 -12.57 -15.32 2.81
C GLU A 342 -14.06 -15.67 2.61
N LYS A 343 -14.72 -15.11 1.58
CA LYS A 343 -16.10 -15.48 1.20
C LYS A 343 -16.24 -16.95 0.83
N ASN A 344 -15.17 -17.58 0.33
CA ASN A 344 -15.15 -18.99 -0.07
C ASN A 344 -14.57 -19.92 1.02
N GLY A 345 -14.48 -19.46 2.27
CA GLY A 345 -14.10 -20.26 3.43
C GLY A 345 -12.60 -20.36 3.71
N ALA A 346 -11.77 -19.64 2.95
CA ALA A 346 -10.32 -19.62 3.16
C ALA A 346 -9.91 -18.65 4.28
N ARG A 347 -8.82 -18.96 4.96
CA ARG A 347 -8.15 -18.04 5.90
C ARG A 347 -6.99 -17.33 5.20
N VAL A 348 -7.00 -15.99 5.14
CA VAL A 348 -5.92 -15.22 4.49
C VAL A 348 -4.95 -14.63 5.51
N THR A 349 -3.67 -14.99 5.37
CA THR A 349 -2.57 -14.51 6.23
C THR A 349 -1.56 -13.66 5.45
N SER A 350 -0.73 -12.89 6.16
CA SER A 350 0.22 -11.94 5.55
C SER A 350 1.56 -12.56 5.15
N ALA A 351 1.87 -13.76 5.64
CA ALA A 351 3.17 -14.40 5.48
C ALA A 351 3.04 -15.91 5.33
N VAL A 352 3.91 -16.48 4.49
CA VAL A 352 4.01 -17.94 4.32
C VAL A 352 4.56 -18.55 5.62
N SER A 353 3.80 -19.49 6.15
CA SER A 353 4.03 -20.26 7.37
C SER A 353 3.92 -21.77 7.09
N GLY A 354 4.34 -22.63 8.01
CA GLY A 354 4.23 -24.09 7.85
C GLY A 354 2.79 -24.63 7.73
N ARG A 355 1.77 -23.79 8.00
CA ARG A 355 0.35 -24.12 7.84
C ARG A 355 -0.27 -23.54 6.56
N THR A 356 0.54 -22.98 5.65
CA THR A 356 0.03 -22.35 4.43
C THR A 356 -0.21 -23.42 3.38
N ASP A 357 -1.43 -23.46 2.84
CA ASP A 357 -1.81 -24.44 1.81
C ASP A 357 -1.56 -23.85 0.42
N TYR A 358 -1.90 -22.58 0.19
CA TYR A 358 -1.76 -21.94 -1.12
C TYR A 358 -1.12 -20.55 -1.05
N LEU A 359 -0.20 -20.30 -1.98
CA LEU A 359 0.30 -18.96 -2.30
C LEU A 359 -0.36 -18.50 -3.61
N ILE A 360 -1.23 -17.51 -3.51
CA ILE A 360 -1.87 -16.89 -4.68
C ILE A 360 -0.91 -15.87 -5.28
N VAL A 361 -0.51 -16.11 -6.53
CA VAL A 361 0.51 -15.32 -7.23
C VAL A 361 -0.16 -14.35 -8.20
N GLY A 362 0.03 -13.05 -7.95
CA GLY A 362 -0.29 -11.96 -8.87
C GLY A 362 0.90 -11.55 -9.73
N GLN A 363 0.80 -10.39 -10.39
CA GLN A 363 1.91 -9.82 -11.17
C GLN A 363 3.03 -9.33 -10.25
N SER A 364 4.28 -9.49 -10.70
CA SER A 364 5.50 -9.11 -9.98
C SER A 364 5.47 -9.55 -8.51
N PRO A 365 5.39 -10.86 -8.22
CA PRO A 365 5.35 -11.36 -6.85
C PRO A 365 6.65 -11.09 -6.08
N GLY A 366 6.56 -11.01 -4.76
CA GLY A 366 7.73 -10.86 -3.89
C GLY A 366 8.56 -12.14 -3.81
N PHE A 367 9.86 -12.04 -4.12
CA PHE A 367 10.80 -13.15 -4.18
C PHE A 367 10.79 -14.02 -2.92
N SER A 368 10.96 -13.42 -1.73
CA SER A 368 11.06 -14.16 -0.46
C SER A 368 9.84 -15.03 -0.15
N LYS A 369 8.64 -14.59 -0.55
CA LYS A 369 7.41 -15.38 -0.33
C LYS A 369 7.32 -16.57 -1.27
N VAL A 370 7.71 -16.37 -2.53
CA VAL A 370 7.73 -17.40 -3.57
C VAL A 370 8.74 -18.49 -3.22
N THR A 371 9.98 -18.11 -2.92
CA THR A 371 11.04 -19.06 -2.52
C THR A 371 10.63 -19.86 -1.28
N LYS A 372 10.08 -19.19 -0.26
CA LYS A 372 9.60 -19.86 0.95
C LYS A 372 8.43 -20.82 0.69
N ALA A 373 7.53 -20.48 -0.23
CA ALA A 373 6.43 -21.35 -0.61
C ALA A 373 6.91 -22.57 -1.40
N ARG A 374 7.80 -22.38 -2.39
CA ARG A 374 8.37 -23.50 -3.17
C ARG A 374 9.21 -24.46 -2.34
N ASN A 375 9.93 -23.95 -1.34
CA ASN A 375 10.70 -24.79 -0.42
C ASN A 375 9.81 -25.47 0.64
N SER A 376 8.51 -25.17 0.68
CA SER A 376 7.58 -25.82 1.58
C SER A 376 6.95 -27.02 0.91
N SER A 377 6.99 -28.19 1.56
CA SER A 377 6.34 -29.41 1.08
C SER A 377 4.81 -29.32 1.02
N ARG A 378 4.20 -28.34 1.70
CA ARG A 378 2.74 -28.19 1.80
C ARG A 378 2.17 -27.07 0.93
N CYS A 379 2.94 -26.02 0.68
CA CYS A 379 2.42 -24.81 0.06
C CYS A 379 2.47 -24.90 -1.47
N ARG A 380 1.31 -24.86 -2.13
CA ARG A 380 1.21 -24.85 -3.59
C ARG A 380 1.05 -23.43 -4.11
N LEU A 381 1.71 -23.11 -5.23
CA LEU A 381 1.51 -21.84 -5.92
C LEU A 381 0.31 -21.99 -6.87
N ILE A 382 -0.56 -20.99 -6.89
CA ILE A 382 -1.70 -20.94 -7.81
C ILE A 382 -1.81 -19.55 -8.43
N SER A 383 -2.04 -19.49 -9.73
CA SER A 383 -2.29 -18.24 -10.43
C SER A 383 -3.71 -17.73 -10.16
N PHE A 384 -3.94 -16.43 -10.28
CA PHE A 384 -5.29 -15.88 -10.11
C PHE A 384 -6.30 -16.47 -11.13
N LYS A 385 -5.85 -16.77 -12.35
CA LYS A 385 -6.69 -17.40 -13.40
C LYS A 385 -7.15 -18.80 -13.00
N GLU A 386 -6.29 -19.59 -12.37
CA GLU A 386 -6.64 -20.93 -11.88
C GLU A 386 -7.54 -20.87 -10.66
N LEU A 387 -7.28 -19.92 -9.75
CA LEU A 387 -8.17 -19.66 -8.63
C LEU A 387 -9.60 -19.38 -9.12
N GLN A 388 -9.77 -18.56 -10.16
CA GLN A 388 -11.09 -18.32 -10.75
C GLN A 388 -11.74 -19.60 -11.30
N ALA A 389 -10.97 -20.47 -11.95
CA ALA A 389 -11.48 -21.76 -12.45
C ALA A 389 -11.93 -22.68 -11.30
N VAL A 390 -11.16 -22.74 -10.21
CA VAL A 390 -11.53 -23.47 -8.98
C VAL A 390 -12.81 -22.93 -8.38
N LEU A 391 -12.92 -21.61 -8.24
CA LEU A 391 -14.10 -20.96 -7.66
C LEU A 391 -15.37 -21.15 -8.51
N LYS A 392 -15.22 -21.33 -9.82
CA LYS A 392 -16.32 -21.67 -10.74
C LYS A 392 -16.66 -23.18 -10.75
N GLY A 393 -15.89 -24.01 -10.05
CA GLY A 393 -16.03 -25.46 -10.07
C GLY A 393 -15.54 -26.12 -11.37
N GLU A 394 -14.79 -25.41 -12.21
CA GLU A 394 -14.25 -25.92 -13.47
C GLU A 394 -13.02 -26.82 -13.25
N LYS A 395 -12.32 -26.66 -12.12
CA LYS A 395 -11.09 -27.39 -11.78
C LYS A 395 -10.98 -27.68 -10.29
N SER A 396 -10.30 -28.77 -9.93
CA SER A 396 -9.85 -28.99 -8.55
C SER A 396 -8.61 -28.15 -8.25
N LEU A 397 -8.39 -27.85 -6.96
CA LEU A 397 -7.15 -27.21 -6.48
C LEU A 397 -5.92 -28.09 -6.74
N ASP A 398 -6.11 -29.41 -6.82
CA ASP A 398 -5.01 -30.35 -7.03
C ASP A 398 -4.51 -30.40 -8.47
N ASP A 399 -5.34 -29.94 -9.42
CA ASP A 399 -5.05 -29.91 -10.86
C ASP A 399 -4.40 -28.60 -11.33
N ALA A 400 -3.99 -27.73 -10.39
CA ALA A 400 -3.38 -26.45 -10.71
C ALA A 400 -2.00 -26.68 -11.37
N LYS A 401 -1.77 -26.00 -12.50
CA LYS A 401 -0.50 -26.12 -13.24
C LYS A 401 0.61 -25.43 -12.48
N PRO A 402 1.88 -25.86 -12.66
CA PRO A 402 3.03 -25.15 -12.13
C PRO A 402 3.02 -23.68 -12.58
N VAL A 403 3.13 -22.76 -11.61
CA VAL A 403 3.14 -21.31 -11.90
C VAL A 403 4.53 -20.89 -12.35
N LEU A 404 4.63 -20.32 -13.55
CA LEU A 404 5.84 -19.69 -14.07
C LEU A 404 5.85 -18.19 -13.77
N ILE A 405 6.89 -17.71 -13.11
CA ILE A 405 7.06 -16.30 -12.75
C ILE A 405 8.16 -15.70 -13.63
N ARG A 406 7.76 -14.75 -14.47
CA ARG A 406 8.67 -14.09 -15.43
C ARG A 406 9.49 -12.95 -14.82
N SER A 407 8.95 -12.31 -13.79
CA SER A 407 9.57 -11.19 -13.10
C SER A 407 9.13 -11.14 -11.65
N PHE A 408 10.02 -10.71 -10.76
CA PHE A 408 9.72 -10.48 -9.35
C PHE A 408 9.55 -8.99 -9.09
N SER A 409 8.93 -8.64 -7.95
CA SER A 409 8.87 -7.23 -7.51
C SER A 409 10.26 -6.68 -7.24
N ASP A 410 10.46 -5.38 -7.50
CA ASP A 410 11.69 -4.65 -7.14
C ASP A 410 11.84 -4.44 -5.62
N GLY A 411 10.85 -4.85 -4.83
CA GLY A 411 10.87 -4.70 -3.37
C GLY A 411 10.55 -3.27 -2.93
N TYR A 412 10.65 -3.03 -1.63
CA TYR A 412 10.41 -1.70 -1.07
C TYR A 412 11.67 -0.86 -1.20
N ARG A 413 11.62 0.23 -1.99
CA ARG A 413 12.80 1.06 -2.31
C ARG A 413 13.90 0.30 -3.09
N GLY A 414 13.50 -0.60 -4.00
CA GLY A 414 14.45 -1.32 -4.86
C GLY A 414 15.25 -2.41 -4.15
N ASN A 415 14.85 -2.84 -2.95
CA ASN A 415 15.59 -3.80 -2.14
C ASN A 415 15.22 -5.28 -2.39
N SER A 416 14.87 -5.64 -3.64
CA SER A 416 14.45 -7.01 -3.95
C SER A 416 15.57 -8.02 -3.68
N LEU A 417 15.24 -9.07 -2.94
CA LEU A 417 16.14 -10.23 -2.81
C LEU A 417 16.37 -10.96 -4.13
N ALA A 418 15.53 -10.71 -5.16
CA ALA A 418 15.73 -11.29 -6.47
C ALA A 418 17.02 -10.79 -7.14
N TYR A 419 17.47 -9.56 -6.82
CA TYR A 419 18.68 -8.99 -7.42
C TYR A 419 19.98 -9.60 -6.85
N SER A 420 19.93 -10.09 -5.62
CA SER A 420 21.06 -10.71 -4.93
C SER A 420 20.98 -12.24 -4.92
N ALA A 421 19.95 -12.83 -5.53
CA ALA A 421 19.76 -14.27 -5.55
C ALA A 421 20.72 -14.95 -6.54
N SER A 422 21.16 -16.17 -6.22
CA SER A 422 21.90 -17.00 -7.17
C SER A 422 21.00 -17.34 -8.37
N ALA A 423 21.60 -17.63 -9.53
CA ALA A 423 20.83 -18.05 -10.71
C ALA A 423 19.99 -19.31 -10.43
N VAL A 424 20.51 -20.22 -9.61
CA VAL A 424 19.81 -21.45 -9.19
C VAL A 424 18.57 -21.10 -8.36
N ASP A 425 18.72 -20.27 -7.33
CA ASP A 425 17.59 -19.85 -6.48
C ASP A 425 16.55 -19.05 -7.27
N TYR A 426 17.02 -18.22 -8.19
CA TYR A 426 16.15 -17.45 -9.07
C TYR A 426 15.32 -18.37 -9.97
N ASN A 427 15.97 -19.33 -10.64
CA ASN A 427 15.30 -20.28 -11.53
C ASN A 427 14.34 -21.20 -10.78
N LEU A 428 14.72 -21.65 -9.58
CA LEU A 428 13.85 -22.40 -8.69
C LEU A 428 12.61 -21.58 -8.32
N ALA A 429 12.80 -20.34 -7.86
CA ALA A 429 11.70 -19.44 -7.51
C ALA A 429 10.80 -19.12 -8.71
N ALA A 430 11.39 -18.90 -9.89
CA ALA A 430 10.68 -18.62 -11.14
C ALA A 430 9.91 -19.83 -11.66
N GLY A 431 10.34 -21.03 -11.28
CA GLY A 431 9.74 -22.30 -11.67
C GLY A 431 10.29 -22.91 -12.93
N PHE A 432 11.45 -22.47 -13.39
CA PHE A 432 12.11 -23.05 -14.55
C PHE A 432 12.69 -24.43 -14.28
N THR A 433 13.05 -24.75 -13.03
CA THR A 433 13.60 -26.07 -12.67
C THR A 433 12.57 -27.20 -12.72
N GLN A 434 11.27 -26.90 -12.67
CA GLN A 434 10.19 -27.91 -12.80
C GLN A 434 9.91 -28.34 -14.25
N PHE A 435 10.66 -27.81 -15.22
CA PHE A 435 10.53 -28.12 -16.65
C PHE A 435 11.82 -28.73 -17.25
N LEU A 436 12.79 -29.08 -16.40
CA LEU A 436 14.05 -29.72 -16.80
C LEU A 436 14.10 -31.22 -16.45
N GLU A 437 13.02 -31.75 -15.88
CA GLU A 437 12.67 -33.18 -15.84
C GLU A 437 11.49 -33.40 -16.80
#